data_AF-A0A5D2JC17-F1
#
_entry.id   AF-A0A5D2JC17-F1
#
_cell.length_a   1.000
_cell.length_b   1.000
_cell.length_c   1.000
_cell.angle_alpha   90.00
_cell.angle_beta   90.00
_cell.angle_gamma   90.00
#
_symmetry.space_group_name_H-M   'P 1'
#
loop_
_entity.id
_entity.type
_entity.pdbx_description
1 polymer ?
#
loop_
_entity_poly.entity_id
_entity_poly.type
_entity_poly.pdbx_seq_one_letter_code
_entity_poly.pdbx_strand_id
1 'polypeptide(L)'
;MLKSIARFTTPFFILMYILSLLTNEVQFLFGVITNYSFCNNVQHGEEERHLNTIHSCVIHLWPDAKEHLEFIRCTEQQSLKGAPVEALWKGCSEKLRLNEEIINKCYTAGFGYKLLLQYANETAHLKPPQEYVPWVVVNNQPLGQDFENFVKYVCQAYKGDHKPAACNAQSSNLSPTIYTLPQPPVIPVVDFYKLALQWPPSVCSSTLNCKLPIPTEFKICGIWAQDAHDMPVPPYNARKPCTYPQPILTRPPLQQLLSGDIALWNQLPTLWPDLVLIGSDFEFWFKEWMKHGTCSDFAQHPLSYFQSALQLRTNLNSAMGLTRGSTYTVQQVVDTVFRFIGASPQISCSKHKRTNVLLLGELFICNGRPRPSYIFGRPQNCSNLFYGRCNSGSDTIEFP
;
A
#
# COMPACT_ATOMS: atom_id res chain seq x y z
N MET A 1 -20.31 10.35 -25.47
CA MET A 1 -19.67 9.64 -24.33
C MET A 1 -19.95 8.15 -24.41
N LEU A 2 -20.97 7.59 -23.72
CA LEU A 2 -21.21 6.15 -23.51
C LEU A 2 -20.79 5.18 -24.64
N LYS A 3 -21.26 5.36 -25.90
CA LYS A 3 -20.91 4.47 -27.03
C LYS A 3 -19.41 4.39 -27.39
N SER A 4 -18.57 5.30 -26.91
CA SER A 4 -17.12 5.35 -27.21
C SER A 4 -16.25 4.68 -26.14
N ILE A 5 -16.86 4.05 -25.14
CA ILE A 5 -16.15 3.46 -23.98
C ILE A 5 -16.05 1.94 -24.11
N ALA A 6 -17.07 1.28 -24.66
CA ALA A 6 -17.18 -0.19 -24.75
C ALA A 6 -16.36 -0.83 -25.88
N ARG A 7 -15.16 -0.32 -26.18
CA ARG A 7 -14.19 -0.89 -27.15
C ARG A 7 -12.74 -0.55 -26.80
N PHE A 8 -12.25 -1.08 -25.68
CA PHE A 8 -10.81 -1.10 -25.37
C PHE A 8 -10.40 -2.52 -24.96
N THR A 9 -9.67 -3.20 -25.85
CA THR A 9 -9.14 -4.55 -25.67
C THR A 9 -7.61 -4.51 -25.67
N THR A 10 -7.03 -3.72 -24.75
CA THR A 10 -5.59 -3.50 -24.54
C THR A 10 -5.35 -3.09 -23.08
N PRO A 11 -4.14 -3.33 -22.51
CA PRO A 11 -3.92 -3.32 -21.06
C PRO A 11 -3.69 -1.94 -20.42
N PHE A 12 -4.27 -0.88 -20.97
CA PHE A 12 -4.15 0.49 -20.43
C PHE A 12 -5.48 0.88 -19.76
N PHE A 13 -5.45 1.17 -18.46
CA PHE A 13 -6.63 1.28 -17.61
C PHE A 13 -6.77 2.64 -16.91
N ILE A 14 -7.53 3.57 -17.49
CA ILE A 14 -8.31 4.53 -16.70
C ILE A 14 -9.74 4.65 -17.26
N LEU A 15 -10.74 4.29 -16.45
CA LEU A 15 -12.13 4.63 -16.73
C LEU A 15 -12.92 5.11 -15.49
N MET A 16 -12.58 6.34 -15.08
CA MET A 16 -13.49 7.29 -14.43
C MET A 16 -14.00 6.95 -13.02
N TYR A 17 -13.88 7.91 -12.09
CA TYR A 17 -14.97 8.20 -11.14
C TYR A 17 -15.59 9.55 -11.56
N ILE A 18 -16.65 9.99 -10.88
CA ILE A 18 -17.42 11.22 -11.12
C ILE A 18 -18.19 11.24 -12.46
N LEU A 19 -19.49 10.95 -12.37
CA LEU A 19 -20.48 11.56 -13.24
C LEU A 19 -21.72 11.92 -12.42
N SER A 20 -21.55 12.89 -11.52
CA SER A 20 -22.67 13.73 -11.09
C SER A 20 -23.09 14.64 -12.25
N LEU A 21 -24.34 15.13 -12.21
CA LEU A 21 -24.88 16.11 -13.19
C LEU A 21 -25.04 15.62 -14.64
N LEU A 22 -25.65 14.44 -14.81
CA LEU A 22 -26.74 14.32 -15.79
C LEU A 22 -28.05 13.98 -15.04
N THR A 23 -28.80 15.04 -14.72
CA THR A 23 -30.16 15.05 -14.13
C THR A 23 -30.34 14.25 -12.83
N ASN A 24 -30.18 14.92 -11.67
CA ASN A 24 -30.68 14.74 -10.27
C ASN A 24 -31.11 13.37 -9.67
N GLU A 25 -31.24 12.30 -10.43
CA GLU A 25 -32.05 11.12 -10.09
C GLU A 25 -31.22 9.83 -9.90
N VAL A 26 -29.91 9.87 -10.11
CA VAL A 26 -29.04 8.68 -10.16
C VAL A 26 -27.68 8.96 -9.53
N GLN A 27 -27.18 8.03 -8.72
CA GLN A 27 -25.80 8.02 -8.23
C GLN A 27 -24.97 7.02 -9.04
N PHE A 28 -23.80 7.44 -9.53
CA PHE A 28 -22.85 6.58 -10.24
C PHE A 28 -21.51 6.56 -9.51
N LEU A 29 -20.97 5.36 -9.26
CA LEU A 29 -19.71 5.13 -8.57
C LEU A 29 -18.87 4.17 -9.41
N PHE A 30 -18.25 4.66 -10.49
CA PHE A 30 -17.35 3.85 -11.28
C PHE A 30 -16.04 3.67 -10.50
N GLY A 31 -15.91 2.53 -9.80
CA GLY A 31 -14.74 2.20 -8.99
C GLY A 31 -13.56 1.80 -9.85
N VAL A 32 -12.82 2.79 -10.33
CA VAL A 32 -11.41 2.56 -10.68
C VAL A 32 -10.60 2.60 -9.38
N ILE A 33 -9.55 1.79 -9.37
CA ILE A 33 -8.24 2.20 -8.87
C ILE A 33 -8.07 3.72 -8.98
N THR A 34 -8.08 4.39 -7.84
CA THR A 34 -6.85 4.81 -7.20
C THR A 34 -6.33 3.71 -6.29
N ASN A 35 -5.39 2.92 -6.80
CA ASN A 35 -4.65 1.95 -6.01
C ASN A 35 -3.62 2.72 -5.18
N TYR A 36 -4.06 3.17 -4.00
CA TYR A 36 -3.20 3.17 -2.82
C TYR A 36 -3.63 1.97 -1.98
N SER A 37 -3.71 0.78 -2.58
CA SER A 37 -2.62 -0.11 -3.02
C SER A 37 -1.51 0.42 -3.96
N PHE A 38 -0.73 1.36 -3.44
CA PHE A 38 0.70 1.48 -3.73
C PHE A 38 1.19 0.08 -3.38
N CYS A 39 1.63 -0.72 -4.36
CA CYS A 39 1.99 -2.13 -4.21
C CYS A 39 2.39 -2.71 -5.60
N ASN A 40 3.69 -2.90 -5.89
CA ASN A 40 4.17 -3.16 -7.26
C ASN A 40 4.04 -4.63 -7.72
N ASN A 41 2.88 -4.98 -8.30
CA ASN A 41 2.75 -6.14 -9.19
C ASN A 41 3.12 -5.72 -10.61
N VAL A 42 3.84 -6.55 -11.36
CA VAL A 42 4.21 -6.20 -12.75
C VAL A 42 3.05 -6.51 -13.70
N GLN A 43 2.10 -5.59 -13.74
CA GLN A 43 1.17 -5.41 -14.86
C GLN A 43 1.13 -3.95 -15.36
N HIS A 44 1.56 -2.99 -14.53
CA HIS A 44 1.48 -1.54 -14.80
C HIS A 44 2.80 -0.83 -14.44
N GLY A 45 3.18 0.20 -15.22
CA GLY A 45 4.52 0.81 -15.19
C GLY A 45 4.64 2.13 -14.41
N GLU A 46 5.87 2.66 -14.29
CA GLU A 46 6.14 3.95 -13.62
C GLU A 46 5.41 5.13 -14.32
N GLU A 47 5.35 5.10 -15.64
CA GLU A 47 4.55 6.00 -16.49
C GLU A 47 3.09 6.09 -16.02
N GLU A 48 2.45 4.97 -15.69
CA GLU A 48 1.05 4.96 -15.25
C GLU A 48 0.88 5.60 -13.86
N ARG A 49 1.86 5.41 -12.95
CA ARG A 49 1.85 6.09 -11.64
C ARG A 49 1.95 7.61 -11.82
N HIS A 50 2.81 8.06 -12.72
CA HIS A 50 2.94 9.47 -13.07
C HIS A 50 1.60 10.01 -13.62
N LEU A 51 1.02 9.34 -14.62
CA LEU A 51 -0.23 9.77 -15.25
C LEU A 51 -1.42 9.78 -14.28
N ASN A 52 -1.57 8.75 -13.43
CA ASN A 52 -2.57 8.71 -12.37
C ASN A 52 -2.42 9.87 -11.36
N THR A 53 -1.18 10.28 -11.06
CA THR A 53 -0.93 11.39 -10.14
C THR A 53 -1.31 12.72 -10.79
N ILE A 54 -1.01 12.91 -12.07
CA ILE A 54 -1.49 14.06 -12.86
C ILE A 54 -3.02 14.07 -12.95
N HIS A 55 -3.67 12.91 -13.12
CA HIS A 55 -5.12 12.81 -13.17
C HIS A 55 -5.78 13.21 -11.85
N SER A 56 -5.23 12.80 -10.70
CA SER A 56 -5.73 13.27 -9.39
C SER A 56 -5.60 14.78 -9.20
N CYS A 57 -4.50 15.38 -9.68
CA CYS A 57 -4.32 16.82 -9.71
C CYS A 57 -5.39 17.51 -10.57
N VAL A 58 -5.67 17.00 -11.77
CA VAL A 58 -6.68 17.58 -12.67
C VAL A 58 -8.10 17.43 -12.12
N ILE A 59 -8.46 16.28 -11.53
CA ILE A 59 -9.77 16.08 -10.87
C ILE A 59 -9.99 17.07 -9.71
N HIS A 60 -8.94 17.36 -8.93
CA HIS A 60 -9.02 18.32 -7.83
C HIS A 60 -9.05 19.79 -8.30
N LEU A 61 -8.23 20.14 -9.30
CA LEU A 61 -8.10 21.51 -9.80
C LEU A 61 -9.29 21.92 -10.70
N TRP A 62 -9.90 20.97 -11.41
CA TRP A 62 -11.10 21.13 -12.23
C TRP A 62 -12.20 20.18 -11.76
N PRO A 63 -12.97 20.53 -10.71
CA PRO A 63 -13.99 19.65 -10.13
C PRO A 63 -15.23 19.44 -11.03
N ASP A 64 -15.37 20.18 -12.14
CA ASP A 64 -16.40 19.89 -13.14
C ASP A 64 -16.10 18.56 -13.85
N ALA A 65 -17.10 17.67 -13.82
CA ALA A 65 -16.98 16.33 -14.37
C ALA A 65 -16.62 16.34 -15.87
N LYS A 66 -17.23 17.23 -16.66
CA LYS A 66 -16.97 17.28 -18.11
C LYS A 66 -15.55 17.73 -18.38
N GLU A 67 -15.04 18.75 -17.69
CA GLU A 67 -13.70 19.28 -17.90
C GLU A 67 -12.60 18.26 -17.60
N HIS A 68 -12.56 17.64 -16.40
CA HIS A 68 -11.52 16.65 -16.11
C HIS A 68 -11.69 15.34 -16.90
N LEU A 69 -12.92 14.91 -17.22
CA LEU A 69 -13.13 13.74 -18.08
C LEU A 69 -12.69 13.96 -19.53
N GLU A 70 -12.79 15.19 -20.06
CA GLU A 70 -12.27 15.49 -21.38
C GLU A 70 -10.72 15.44 -21.42
N PHE A 71 -10.05 15.78 -20.31
CA PHE A 71 -8.61 15.59 -20.12
C PHE A 71 -8.21 14.12 -19.98
N ILE A 72 -8.83 13.36 -19.08
CA ILE A 72 -8.57 11.93 -18.88
C ILE A 72 -8.77 11.15 -20.20
N ARG A 73 -9.85 11.44 -20.93
CA ARG A 73 -10.08 10.86 -22.27
C ARG A 73 -8.97 11.24 -23.26
N CYS A 74 -8.43 12.46 -23.19
CA CYS A 74 -7.36 12.91 -24.08
C CYS A 74 -6.06 12.15 -23.83
N THR A 75 -5.67 11.99 -22.56
CA THR A 75 -4.43 11.31 -22.18
C THR A 75 -4.52 9.81 -22.45
N GLU A 76 -5.62 9.14 -22.11
CA GLU A 76 -5.83 7.72 -22.43
C GLU A 76 -5.76 7.44 -23.94
N GLN A 77 -6.40 8.28 -24.76
CA GLN A 77 -6.36 8.16 -26.23
C GLN A 77 -4.97 8.39 -26.86
N GLN A 78 -4.03 8.94 -26.11
CA GLN A 78 -2.63 9.11 -26.55
C GLN A 78 -1.68 8.11 -25.87
N SER A 79 -1.98 7.66 -24.65
CA SER A 79 -1.30 6.56 -23.96
C SER A 79 -1.32 5.27 -24.80
N LEU A 80 -2.48 4.96 -25.38
CA LEU A 80 -2.68 3.87 -26.37
C LEU A 80 -1.84 3.99 -27.65
N LYS A 81 -1.12 5.11 -27.86
CA LYS A 81 -0.22 5.33 -29.00
C LYS A 81 1.27 5.27 -28.60
N GLY A 82 1.57 4.99 -27.33
CA GLY A 82 2.94 4.80 -26.83
C GLY A 82 3.79 6.07 -26.76
N ALA A 83 3.19 7.26 -26.65
CA ALA A 83 3.93 8.49 -26.42
C ALA A 83 4.29 8.66 -24.91
N PRO A 84 5.45 9.26 -24.56
CA PRO A 84 5.89 9.40 -23.17
C PRO A 84 4.95 10.26 -22.33
N VAL A 85 4.70 9.90 -21.07
CA VAL A 85 3.67 10.53 -20.22
C VAL A 85 3.84 12.02 -20.08
N GLU A 86 5.07 12.51 -19.91
CA GLU A 86 5.38 13.95 -19.84
C GLU A 86 4.91 14.72 -21.08
N ALA A 87 4.92 14.10 -22.27
CA ALA A 87 4.37 14.69 -23.49
C ALA A 87 2.85 14.49 -23.59
N LEU A 88 2.30 13.34 -23.13
CA LEU A 88 0.86 13.07 -23.11
C LEU A 88 0.09 14.16 -22.35
N TRP A 89 0.48 14.39 -21.10
CA TRP A 89 -0.32 15.21 -20.19
C TRP A 89 -0.19 16.70 -20.50
N LYS A 90 0.96 17.15 -21.00
CA LYS A 90 1.18 18.52 -21.48
C LYS A 90 0.44 18.81 -22.78
N GLY A 91 0.55 17.93 -23.78
CA GLY A 91 -0.19 18.07 -25.03
C GLY A 91 -1.72 18.06 -24.83
N CYS A 92 -2.23 17.32 -23.83
CA CYS A 92 -3.62 17.41 -23.43
C CYS A 92 -3.96 18.67 -22.62
N SER A 93 -3.05 19.19 -21.81
CA SER A 93 -3.23 20.47 -21.09
C SER A 93 -3.35 21.63 -22.09
N GLU A 94 -2.41 21.75 -23.02
CA GLU A 94 -2.43 22.77 -24.09
C GLU A 94 -3.72 22.69 -24.92
N LYS A 95 -4.04 21.48 -25.43
CA LYS A 95 -5.22 21.24 -26.28
C LYS A 95 -6.54 21.60 -25.61
N LEU A 96 -6.63 21.47 -24.28
CA LEU A 96 -7.82 21.79 -23.49
C LEU A 96 -7.71 23.14 -22.75
N ARG A 97 -6.62 23.89 -22.97
CA ARG A 97 -6.29 25.17 -22.32
C ARG A 97 -6.23 25.10 -20.79
N LEU A 98 -5.85 23.96 -20.25
CA LEU A 98 -5.55 23.81 -18.82
C LEU A 98 -4.17 24.42 -18.52
N ASN A 99 -4.00 24.95 -17.32
CA ASN A 99 -2.74 25.54 -16.88
C ASN A 99 -1.75 24.45 -16.45
N GLU A 100 -0.68 24.25 -17.23
CA GLU A 100 0.38 23.26 -16.97
C GLU A 100 1.08 23.51 -15.63
N GLU A 101 1.35 24.77 -15.28
CA GLU A 101 2.13 25.15 -14.10
C GLU A 101 1.45 24.69 -12.80
N ILE A 102 0.12 24.86 -12.68
CA ILE A 102 -0.61 24.43 -11.48
C ILE A 102 -0.74 22.90 -11.38
N ILE A 103 -0.81 22.20 -12.51
CA ILE A 103 -0.77 20.73 -12.56
C ILE A 103 0.61 20.24 -12.12
N ASN A 104 1.69 20.77 -12.71
CA ASN A 104 3.06 20.44 -12.37
C ASN A 104 3.37 20.75 -10.89
N LYS A 105 2.89 21.88 -10.38
CA LYS A 105 3.03 22.27 -8.96
C LYS A 105 2.28 21.33 -8.03
N CYS A 106 1.08 20.88 -8.40
CA CYS A 106 0.34 19.87 -7.64
C CYS A 106 1.09 18.52 -7.61
N TYR A 107 1.69 18.12 -8.73
CA TYR A 107 2.50 16.91 -8.84
C TYR A 107 3.79 17.00 -8.01
N THR A 108 4.65 17.97 -8.31
CA THR A 108 5.99 18.15 -7.71
C THR A 108 5.97 18.50 -6.21
N ALA A 109 4.93 19.18 -5.72
CA ALA A 109 4.75 19.42 -4.29
C ALA A 109 4.22 18.17 -3.52
N GLY A 110 4.05 17.03 -4.20
CA GLY A 110 3.49 15.80 -3.63
C GLY A 110 2.02 15.92 -3.22
N PHE A 111 1.29 16.91 -3.74
CA PHE A 111 -0.12 17.11 -3.41
C PHE A 111 -1.03 16.17 -4.21
N GLY A 112 -0.74 15.94 -5.49
CA GLY A 112 -1.39 14.89 -6.30
C GLY A 112 -1.35 13.54 -5.60
N TYR A 113 -0.18 13.14 -5.12
CA TYR A 113 0.03 11.91 -4.33
C TYR A 113 -0.88 11.83 -3.07
N LYS A 114 -1.19 12.96 -2.40
CA LYS A 114 -2.09 13.00 -1.25
C LYS A 114 -3.57 12.85 -1.65
N LEU A 115 -3.97 13.44 -2.77
CA LEU A 115 -5.31 13.27 -3.35
C LEU A 115 -5.54 11.82 -3.78
N LEU A 116 -4.57 11.26 -4.48
CA LEU A 116 -4.51 9.86 -4.88
C LEU A 116 -4.63 8.89 -3.68
N LEU A 117 -3.97 9.19 -2.55
CA LEU A 117 -4.15 8.50 -1.26
C LEU A 117 -5.58 8.62 -0.71
N GLN A 118 -6.17 9.81 -0.76
CA GLN A 118 -7.52 10.08 -0.26
C GLN A 118 -8.56 9.25 -1.01
N TYR A 119 -8.53 9.26 -2.34
CA TYR A 119 -9.45 8.50 -3.18
C TYR A 119 -9.37 6.99 -2.93
N ALA A 120 -8.18 6.46 -2.63
CA ALA A 120 -8.02 5.03 -2.27
C ALA A 120 -8.62 4.69 -0.89
N ASN A 121 -8.59 5.63 0.05
CA ASN A 121 -9.31 5.49 1.30
C ASN A 121 -10.84 5.56 1.07
N GLU A 122 -11.32 6.34 0.10
CA GLU A 122 -12.73 6.38 -0.28
C GLU A 122 -13.19 5.05 -0.91
N THR A 123 -12.44 4.49 -1.88
CA THR A 123 -12.77 3.18 -2.49
C THR A 123 -12.67 2.04 -1.48
N ALA A 124 -11.74 2.09 -0.53
CA ALA A 124 -11.62 1.12 0.56
C ALA A 124 -12.78 1.13 1.58
N HIS A 125 -13.75 2.05 1.45
CA HIS A 125 -14.97 2.09 2.28
C HIS A 125 -16.27 1.78 1.48
N LEU A 126 -16.16 1.31 0.23
CA LEU A 126 -17.28 0.79 -0.55
C LEU A 126 -17.95 -0.42 0.15
N LYS A 127 -19.23 -0.65 -0.18
CA LYS A 127 -20.05 -1.75 0.35
C LYS A 127 -20.78 -2.48 -0.80
N PRO A 128 -20.50 -3.79 -1.02
CA PRO A 128 -19.40 -4.56 -0.46
C PRO A 128 -18.03 -3.94 -0.79
N PRO A 129 -16.97 -4.28 -0.03
CA PRO A 129 -15.60 -3.86 -0.34
C PRO A 129 -15.19 -4.26 -1.75
N GLN A 130 -14.31 -3.48 -2.36
CA GLN A 130 -13.77 -3.78 -3.68
C GLN A 130 -12.83 -5.00 -3.65
N GLU A 131 -13.10 -5.99 -4.50
CA GLU A 131 -12.35 -7.25 -4.57
C GLU A 131 -11.38 -7.35 -5.77
N TYR A 132 -11.62 -6.58 -6.83
CA TYR A 132 -10.84 -6.58 -8.08
C TYR A 132 -10.98 -5.25 -8.84
N VAL A 133 -10.40 -5.18 -10.05
CA VAL A 133 -10.65 -4.11 -11.02
C VAL A 133 -11.01 -4.66 -12.40
N PRO A 134 -11.81 -3.93 -13.20
CA PRO A 134 -12.53 -2.70 -12.82
C PRO A 134 -13.72 -3.00 -11.89
N TRP A 135 -14.07 -2.08 -10.99
CA TRP A 135 -15.13 -2.26 -9.98
C TRP A 135 -16.28 -1.27 -10.21
N VAL A 136 -17.11 -1.53 -11.22
CA VAL A 136 -18.22 -0.63 -11.57
C VAL A 136 -19.36 -0.76 -10.57
N VAL A 137 -19.83 0.38 -10.02
CA VAL A 137 -20.98 0.47 -9.10
C VAL A 137 -21.99 1.49 -9.63
N VAL A 138 -23.28 1.10 -9.66
CA VAL A 138 -24.41 1.93 -10.12
C VAL A 138 -25.46 1.99 -9.00
N ASN A 139 -25.87 3.19 -8.57
CA ASN A 139 -26.74 3.40 -7.41
C ASN A 139 -26.30 2.63 -6.15
N ASN A 140 -24.99 2.66 -5.85
CA ASN A 140 -24.35 1.91 -4.76
C ASN A 140 -24.45 0.36 -4.88
N GLN A 141 -24.85 -0.19 -6.04
CA GLN A 141 -24.84 -1.63 -6.32
C GLN A 141 -23.67 -1.99 -7.27
N PRO A 142 -22.75 -2.89 -6.89
CA PRO A 142 -21.68 -3.33 -7.79
C PRO A 142 -22.26 -4.18 -8.92
N LEU A 143 -21.75 -3.98 -10.13
CA LEU A 143 -22.07 -4.82 -11.30
C LEU A 143 -21.30 -6.14 -11.29
N GLY A 144 -20.21 -6.21 -10.51
CA GLY A 144 -19.33 -7.36 -10.43
C GLY A 144 -18.81 -7.77 -11.80
N GLN A 145 -19.04 -9.04 -12.17
CA GLN A 145 -18.61 -9.59 -13.46
C GLN A 145 -19.38 -9.06 -14.68
N ASP A 146 -20.55 -8.42 -14.52
CA ASP A 146 -21.31 -7.82 -15.64
C ASP A 146 -20.90 -6.35 -15.91
N PHE A 147 -19.68 -5.96 -15.50
CA PHE A 147 -19.17 -4.58 -15.62
C PHE A 147 -19.07 -4.10 -17.07
N GLU A 148 -18.78 -4.98 -18.04
CA GLU A 148 -18.73 -4.60 -19.47
C GLU A 148 -20.09 -4.09 -19.96
N ASN A 149 -21.18 -4.62 -19.38
CA ASN A 149 -22.55 -4.20 -19.67
C ASN A 149 -23.01 -2.97 -18.86
N PHE A 150 -22.10 -2.18 -18.29
CA PHE A 150 -22.45 -0.98 -17.51
C PHE A 150 -23.40 -0.02 -18.24
N VAL A 151 -23.33 0.08 -19.58
CA VAL A 151 -24.23 0.94 -20.36
C VAL A 151 -25.70 0.55 -20.17
N LYS A 152 -26.01 -0.75 -20.15
CA LYS A 152 -27.35 -1.30 -19.83
C LYS A 152 -27.80 -0.85 -18.44
N TYR A 153 -26.95 -1.01 -17.42
CA TYR A 153 -27.27 -0.63 -16.04
C TYR A 153 -27.44 0.89 -15.87
N VAL A 154 -26.58 1.70 -16.50
CA VAL A 154 -26.70 3.16 -16.54
C VAL A 154 -28.03 3.57 -17.17
N CYS A 155 -28.39 2.97 -18.30
CA CYS A 155 -29.62 3.28 -19.03
C CYS A 155 -30.90 2.75 -18.36
N GLN A 156 -30.81 1.71 -17.54
CA GLN A 156 -31.88 1.25 -16.65
C GLN A 156 -32.04 2.17 -15.43
N ALA A 157 -30.93 2.59 -14.81
CA ALA A 157 -30.93 3.49 -13.67
C ALA A 157 -31.32 4.94 -14.03
N TYR A 158 -31.10 5.37 -15.27
CA TYR A 158 -31.40 6.71 -15.75
C TYR A 158 -32.91 7.02 -15.75
N LYS A 159 -33.33 7.93 -14.86
CA LYS A 159 -34.72 8.39 -14.70
C LYS A 159 -35.04 9.74 -15.38
N GLY A 160 -34.06 10.44 -15.96
CA GLY A 160 -34.33 11.69 -16.70
C GLY A 160 -35.13 11.43 -17.98
N ASP A 161 -35.96 12.39 -18.38
CA ASP A 161 -36.94 12.23 -19.47
C ASP A 161 -36.28 11.91 -20.83
N HIS A 162 -35.08 12.46 -21.06
CA HIS A 162 -34.37 12.38 -22.33
C HIS A 162 -33.21 11.38 -22.25
N LYS A 163 -33.52 10.09 -22.43
CA LYS A 163 -32.50 9.02 -22.35
C LYS A 163 -31.35 9.23 -23.36
N PRO A 164 -30.07 9.18 -22.94
CA PRO A 164 -28.93 9.37 -23.85
C PRO A 164 -28.94 8.39 -25.03
N ALA A 165 -28.56 8.85 -26.22
CA ALA A 165 -28.61 8.07 -27.47
C ALA A 165 -27.77 6.76 -27.52
N ALA A 166 -27.01 6.46 -26.46
CA ALA A 166 -26.36 5.16 -26.28
C ALA A 166 -27.33 4.08 -25.74
N CYS A 167 -28.37 4.48 -25.01
CA CYS A 167 -29.38 3.58 -24.43
C CYS A 167 -30.25 2.90 -25.49
N ASN A 168 -30.34 3.47 -26.69
CA ASN A 168 -31.26 3.06 -27.74
C ASN A 168 -30.61 2.00 -28.69
N ALA A 169 -29.66 1.20 -28.20
CA ALA A 169 -28.71 0.49 -29.07
C ALA A 169 -28.25 -0.91 -28.61
N GLN A 170 -28.92 -1.54 -27.64
CA GLN A 170 -28.55 -2.88 -27.16
C GLN A 170 -29.75 -3.82 -27.11
N SER A 171 -29.91 -4.65 -28.15
CA SER A 171 -30.93 -5.70 -28.23
C SER A 171 -30.49 -6.87 -29.12
N SER A 172 -29.28 -7.42 -28.91
CA SER A 172 -28.81 -8.61 -29.63
C SER A 172 -27.67 -9.36 -28.92
N ASN A 173 -27.99 -10.57 -28.47
CA ASN A 173 -27.16 -11.78 -28.33
C ASN A 173 -25.62 -11.66 -28.25
N LEU A 174 -25.07 -12.06 -27.10
CA LEU A 174 -23.84 -12.85 -27.00
C LEU A 174 -23.96 -13.78 -25.77
N SER A 175 -23.64 -15.07 -25.92
CA SER A 175 -23.73 -16.04 -24.82
C SER A 175 -22.46 -16.01 -23.96
N PRO A 176 -22.55 -16.20 -22.63
CA PRO A 176 -21.38 -16.17 -21.76
C PRO A 176 -20.52 -17.44 -21.91
N THR A 177 -19.38 -17.32 -22.60
CA THR A 177 -18.36 -18.37 -22.61
C THR A 177 -17.65 -18.39 -21.25
N ILE A 178 -17.99 -19.38 -20.41
CA ILE A 178 -17.35 -19.53 -19.08
C ILE A 178 -15.92 -20.01 -19.27
N TYR A 179 -14.97 -19.06 -19.25
CA TYR A 179 -13.56 -19.36 -19.02
C TYR A 179 -13.30 -19.43 -17.51
N THR A 180 -13.29 -20.65 -16.96
CA THR A 180 -12.81 -20.89 -15.59
C THR A 180 -11.30 -20.68 -15.54
N LEU A 181 -10.87 -19.44 -15.25
CA LEU A 181 -9.50 -19.21 -14.77
C LEU A 181 -9.31 -19.91 -13.41
N PRO A 182 -8.14 -20.52 -13.16
CA PRO A 182 -7.87 -21.16 -11.88
C PRO A 182 -7.88 -20.11 -10.77
N GLN A 183 -8.60 -20.38 -9.68
CA GLN A 183 -8.55 -19.54 -8.49
C GLN A 183 -7.10 -19.47 -7.98
N PRO A 184 -6.57 -18.27 -7.67
CA PRO A 184 -5.29 -18.16 -6.98
C PRO A 184 -5.33 -18.99 -5.69
N PRO A 185 -4.25 -19.70 -5.32
CA PRO A 185 -4.22 -20.43 -4.06
C PRO A 185 -4.39 -19.44 -2.92
N VAL A 186 -5.50 -19.55 -2.17
CA VAL A 186 -5.70 -18.84 -0.90
C VAL A 186 -4.46 -19.07 -0.05
N ILE A 187 -3.77 -18.01 0.38
CA ILE A 187 -2.56 -18.13 1.20
C ILE A 187 -2.99 -18.57 2.61
N PRO A 188 -2.83 -19.84 3.02
CA PRO A 188 -3.47 -20.36 4.23
C PRO A 188 -2.66 -20.09 5.52
N VAL A 189 -1.65 -19.23 5.44
CA VAL A 189 -0.54 -19.17 6.41
C VAL A 189 -0.43 -17.81 7.13
N VAL A 190 -1.03 -16.76 6.58
CA VAL A 190 -0.98 -15.41 7.19
C VAL A 190 -2.26 -15.17 7.98
N ASP A 191 -2.11 -14.90 9.28
CA ASP A 191 -3.20 -14.52 10.17
C ASP A 191 -3.05 -13.06 10.64
N PHE A 192 -1.83 -12.65 11.00
CA PHE A 192 -1.51 -11.28 11.39
C PHE A 192 -0.04 -10.90 11.10
N TYR A 193 0.34 -9.67 11.45
CA TYR A 193 1.68 -9.11 11.22
C TYR A 193 2.27 -8.51 12.50
N LYS A 194 3.58 -8.68 12.69
CA LYS A 194 4.39 -7.94 13.65
C LYS A 194 5.19 -6.86 12.95
N LEU A 195 4.97 -5.59 13.30
CA LEU A 195 5.96 -4.54 13.03
C LEU A 195 7.09 -4.71 14.04
N ALA A 196 8.24 -5.19 13.58
CA ALA A 196 9.43 -5.35 14.40
C ALA A 196 10.24 -4.05 14.42
N LEU A 197 10.43 -3.48 15.61
CA LEU A 197 11.21 -2.26 15.83
C LEU A 197 12.40 -2.56 16.74
N GLN A 198 13.60 -2.19 16.31
CA GLN A 198 14.84 -2.36 17.06
C GLN A 198 15.25 -1.07 17.77
N TRP A 199 15.80 -1.17 18.99
CA TRP A 199 16.45 -0.06 19.69
C TRP A 199 17.96 -0.05 19.40
N PRO A 200 18.49 0.88 18.58
CA PRO A 200 19.86 0.79 18.11
C PRO A 200 20.93 0.78 19.22
N PRO A 201 20.85 1.62 20.29
CA PRO A 201 21.81 1.57 21.40
C PRO A 201 21.92 0.18 22.05
N SER A 202 20.80 -0.53 22.25
CA SER A 202 20.81 -1.88 22.80
C SER A 202 21.40 -2.90 21.83
N VAL A 203 20.98 -2.88 20.56
CA VAL A 203 21.47 -3.81 19.53
C VAL A 203 22.99 -3.67 19.33
N CYS A 204 23.48 -2.43 19.23
CA CYS A 204 24.90 -2.12 19.08
C CYS A 204 25.73 -2.46 20.34
N SER A 205 25.12 -2.44 21.52
CA SER A 205 25.77 -2.84 22.78
C SER A 205 25.69 -4.34 23.07
N SER A 206 24.81 -5.08 22.38
CA SER A 206 24.50 -6.49 22.66
C SER A 206 25.02 -7.48 21.63
N THR A 207 24.88 -7.19 20.34
CA THR A 207 25.14 -8.17 19.26
C THR A 207 26.01 -7.59 18.16
N LEU A 208 25.63 -6.44 17.58
CA LEU A 208 26.30 -5.88 16.40
C LEU A 208 27.50 -5.01 16.75
N ASN A 209 28.37 -4.78 15.77
CA ASN A 209 29.29 -3.64 15.76
C ASN A 209 28.72 -2.65 14.73
N CYS A 210 28.45 -1.42 15.13
CA CYS A 210 27.57 -0.53 14.38
C CYS A 210 28.26 0.64 13.67
N LYS A 211 27.57 1.16 12.64
CA LYS A 211 27.81 2.50 12.08
C LYS A 211 27.65 3.57 13.18
N LEU A 212 28.38 4.67 13.07
CA LEU A 212 28.26 5.85 13.95
C LEU A 212 27.77 7.06 13.13
N PRO A 213 26.98 7.98 13.71
CA PRO A 213 26.42 7.94 15.07
C PRO A 213 25.30 6.89 15.20
N ILE A 214 25.15 6.31 16.40
CA ILE A 214 24.06 5.37 16.69
C ILE A 214 22.73 6.17 16.78
N PRO A 215 21.67 5.82 16.03
CA PRO A 215 20.40 6.52 16.12
C PRO A 215 19.74 6.33 17.49
N THR A 216 19.21 7.41 18.08
CA THR A 216 18.59 7.41 19.43
C THR A 216 17.06 7.37 19.37
N GLU A 217 16.54 6.61 18.41
CA GLU A 217 15.12 6.33 18.20
C GLU A 217 14.93 4.85 17.82
N PHE A 218 13.73 4.29 18.03
CA PHE A 218 13.37 3.02 17.43
C PHE A 218 13.48 3.11 15.91
N LYS A 219 14.08 2.11 15.28
CA LYS A 219 14.17 1.94 13.82
C LYS A 219 13.51 0.63 13.43
N ILE A 220 13.07 0.51 12.18
CA ILE A 220 12.44 -0.72 11.69
C ILE A 220 13.50 -1.83 11.66
N CYS A 221 13.13 -3.01 12.16
CA CYS A 221 13.83 -4.26 11.94
C CYS A 221 13.18 -4.98 10.75
N GLY A 222 11.85 -5.11 10.76
CA GLY A 222 11.05 -5.54 9.62
C GLY A 222 9.54 -5.53 9.86
N ILE A 223 8.78 -6.10 8.93
CA ILE A 223 7.34 -6.37 9.11
C ILE A 223 7.06 -7.84 8.79
N TRP A 224 6.71 -8.61 9.81
CA TRP A 224 6.81 -10.07 9.77
C TRP A 224 5.43 -10.71 9.84
N ALA A 225 5.01 -11.38 8.76
CA ALA A 225 3.80 -12.20 8.74
C ALA A 225 3.91 -13.35 9.75
N GLN A 226 2.86 -13.57 10.54
CA GLN A 226 2.69 -14.68 11.48
C GLN A 226 1.46 -15.52 11.10
N ASP A 227 1.47 -16.79 11.50
CA ASP A 227 0.26 -17.63 11.55
C ASP A 227 -0.55 -17.37 12.85
N ALA A 228 -1.70 -18.04 12.97
CA ALA A 228 -2.60 -17.91 14.13
C ALA A 228 -2.00 -18.40 15.48
N HIS A 229 -0.83 -19.04 15.46
CA HIS A 229 -0.12 -19.52 16.66
C HIS A 229 1.05 -18.60 17.04
N ASP A 230 1.17 -17.42 16.42
CA ASP A 230 2.30 -16.50 16.57
C ASP A 230 3.64 -17.08 16.05
N MET A 231 3.58 -17.96 15.04
CA MET A 231 4.76 -18.52 14.37
C MET A 231 5.08 -17.78 13.07
N PRO A 232 6.37 -17.44 12.78
CA PRO A 232 6.73 -16.73 11.55
C PRO A 232 6.42 -17.53 10.28
N VAL A 233 5.76 -16.88 9.32
CA VAL A 233 5.45 -17.49 8.02
C VAL A 233 6.76 -17.80 7.26
N PRO A 234 6.95 -19.03 6.74
CA PRO A 234 8.16 -19.39 6.00
C PRO A 234 8.34 -18.60 4.69
N PRO A 235 9.59 -18.32 4.25
CA PRO A 235 9.87 -17.62 3.00
C PRO A 235 9.51 -18.44 1.75
N TYR A 236 9.42 -17.77 0.60
CA TYR A 236 9.03 -18.41 -0.66
C TYR A 236 9.97 -19.54 -1.07
N ASN A 237 9.39 -20.70 -1.38
CA ASN A 237 10.08 -21.89 -1.80
C ASN A 237 9.51 -22.38 -3.14
N ALA A 238 10.31 -22.37 -4.20
CA ALA A 238 9.88 -22.78 -5.54
C ALA A 238 9.41 -24.25 -5.63
N ARG A 239 9.75 -25.11 -4.66
CA ARG A 239 9.25 -26.51 -4.58
C ARG A 239 7.89 -26.63 -3.88
N LYS A 240 7.47 -25.62 -3.11
CA LYS A 240 6.18 -25.53 -2.42
C LYS A 240 5.76 -24.05 -2.39
N PRO A 241 5.35 -23.46 -3.53
CA PRO A 241 5.06 -22.04 -3.62
C PRO A 241 3.86 -21.67 -2.72
N CYS A 242 4.02 -20.60 -1.96
CA CYS A 242 2.98 -20.04 -1.08
C CYS A 242 2.03 -19.06 -1.80
N THR A 243 2.37 -18.67 -3.03
CA THR A 243 1.66 -17.70 -3.85
C THR A 243 1.93 -17.94 -5.34
N TYR A 244 1.08 -17.41 -6.22
CA TYR A 244 1.30 -17.35 -7.65
C TYR A 244 0.80 -15.98 -8.18
N PRO A 245 1.50 -15.28 -9.09
CA PRO A 245 2.80 -15.62 -9.70
C PRO A 245 3.97 -15.64 -8.70
N GLN A 246 5.19 -15.87 -9.20
CA GLN A 246 6.38 -15.89 -8.34
C GLN A 246 6.77 -14.46 -7.92
N PRO A 247 6.99 -14.19 -6.61
CA PRO A 247 7.42 -12.89 -6.12
C PRO A 247 8.83 -12.52 -6.63
N ILE A 248 9.27 -11.26 -6.46
CA ILE A 248 10.64 -10.86 -6.81
C ILE A 248 11.65 -11.59 -5.90
N LEU A 249 12.48 -12.47 -6.46
CA LEU A 249 13.50 -13.23 -5.72
C LEU A 249 14.94 -12.75 -5.97
N THR A 250 15.14 -11.70 -6.76
CA THR A 250 16.47 -11.24 -7.19
C THR A 250 16.70 -9.76 -6.87
N ARG A 251 17.97 -9.41 -6.64
CA ARG A 251 18.37 -8.07 -6.21
C ARG A 251 18.04 -6.96 -7.22
N PRO A 252 18.42 -7.04 -8.52
CA PRO A 252 18.30 -5.89 -9.40
C PRO A 252 16.86 -5.40 -9.62
N PRO A 253 15.86 -6.27 -9.86
CA PRO A 253 14.47 -5.83 -9.98
C PRO A 253 13.93 -5.19 -8.70
N LEU A 254 14.29 -5.70 -7.51
CA LEU A 254 13.89 -5.07 -6.25
C LEU A 254 14.59 -3.73 -6.05
N GLN A 255 15.89 -3.63 -6.34
CA GLN A 255 16.65 -2.39 -6.17
C GLN A 255 16.09 -1.29 -7.07
N GLN A 256 15.86 -1.60 -8.36
CA GLN A 256 15.23 -0.69 -9.32
C GLN A 256 13.87 -0.20 -8.79
N LEU A 257 13.03 -1.13 -8.31
CA LEU A 257 11.73 -0.83 -7.68
C LEU A 257 11.84 0.22 -6.58
N LEU A 258 12.74 -0.01 -5.61
CA LEU A 258 12.88 0.86 -4.44
C LEU A 258 13.48 2.22 -4.82
N SER A 259 14.39 2.27 -5.80
CA SER A 259 15.02 3.51 -6.25
C SER A 259 14.15 4.37 -7.18
N GLY A 260 13.23 3.76 -7.93
CA GLY A 260 12.26 4.50 -8.77
C GLY A 260 11.25 5.30 -7.93
N ASP A 261 10.95 4.81 -6.72
CA ASP A 261 10.14 5.55 -5.75
C ASP A 261 11.02 6.48 -4.90
N ILE A 262 11.26 7.69 -5.41
CA ILE A 262 12.11 8.71 -4.76
C ILE A 262 11.67 9.00 -3.31
N ALA A 263 10.36 8.96 -3.02
CA ALA A 263 9.82 9.21 -1.70
C ALA A 263 10.14 8.05 -0.73
N LEU A 264 10.06 6.79 -1.20
CA LEU A 264 10.50 5.62 -0.44
C LEU A 264 12.02 5.63 -0.21
N TRP A 265 12.79 5.82 -1.28
CA TRP A 265 14.24 5.71 -1.29
C TRP A 265 14.91 6.67 -0.31
N ASN A 266 14.40 7.90 -0.20
CA ASN A 266 14.92 8.90 0.74
C ASN A 266 14.54 8.63 2.20
N GLN A 267 13.42 7.95 2.48
CA GLN A 267 12.96 7.66 3.84
C GLN A 267 13.52 6.35 4.40
N LEU A 268 13.75 5.34 3.54
CA LEU A 268 14.21 4.02 3.95
C LEU A 268 15.51 4.05 4.79
N PRO A 269 16.60 4.75 4.41
CA PRO A 269 17.81 4.87 5.25
C PRO A 269 17.56 5.55 6.61
N THR A 270 16.56 6.43 6.71
CA THR A 270 16.27 7.20 7.93
C THR A 270 15.44 6.41 8.94
N LEU A 271 14.55 5.53 8.46
CA LEU A 271 13.59 4.78 9.27
C LEU A 271 13.94 3.29 9.41
N TRP A 272 14.65 2.71 8.43
CA TRP A 272 15.02 1.29 8.34
C TRP A 272 16.51 1.08 7.94
N PRO A 273 17.50 1.75 8.57
CA PRO A 273 18.92 1.55 8.26
C PRO A 273 19.42 0.12 8.58
N ASP A 274 20.42 -0.36 7.85
CA ASP A 274 21.28 -1.46 8.34
C ASP A 274 22.26 -0.86 9.36
N LEU A 275 22.13 -1.27 10.62
CA LEU A 275 23.00 -0.77 11.69
C LEU A 275 24.44 -1.31 11.60
N VAL A 276 24.69 -2.41 10.89
CA VAL A 276 25.99 -3.10 10.83
C VAL A 276 27.06 -2.20 10.21
N LEU A 277 28.22 -2.08 10.88
CA LEU A 277 29.33 -1.22 10.47
C LEU A 277 29.81 -1.48 9.03
N ILE A 278 29.93 -2.75 8.65
CA ILE A 278 30.27 -3.20 7.29
C ILE A 278 29.02 -3.81 6.67
N GLY A 279 27.99 -2.98 6.51
CA GLY A 279 26.63 -3.35 6.13
C GLY A 279 26.01 -2.37 5.14
N SER A 280 25.06 -2.86 4.35
CA SER A 280 24.40 -2.13 3.26
C SER A 280 22.89 -2.18 3.47
N ASP A 281 22.25 -1.02 3.53
CA ASP A 281 20.84 -0.91 3.87
C ASP A 281 19.98 -1.68 2.86
N PHE A 282 20.32 -1.65 1.56
CA PHE A 282 19.65 -2.47 0.55
C PHE A 282 19.86 -3.99 0.74
N GLU A 283 21.03 -4.44 1.19
CA GLU A 283 21.24 -5.86 1.51
C GLU A 283 20.45 -6.31 2.74
N PHE A 284 20.14 -5.41 3.66
CA PHE A 284 19.25 -5.67 4.79
C PHE A 284 17.79 -5.72 4.33
N TRP A 285 17.33 -4.72 3.56
CA TRP A 285 15.98 -4.69 2.97
C TRP A 285 15.71 -5.93 2.09
N PHE A 286 16.68 -6.35 1.27
CA PHE A 286 16.55 -7.54 0.44
C PHE A 286 16.42 -8.82 1.28
N LYS A 287 17.16 -8.95 2.40
CA LYS A 287 17.03 -10.10 3.32
C LYS A 287 15.66 -10.13 4.00
N GLU A 288 15.19 -8.99 4.50
CA GLU A 288 13.89 -8.89 5.15
C GLU A 288 12.74 -9.16 4.17
N TRP A 289 12.81 -8.59 2.96
CA TRP A 289 11.88 -8.93 1.87
C TRP A 289 11.87 -10.43 1.55
N MET A 290 13.04 -11.02 1.29
CA MET A 290 13.17 -12.44 0.98
C MET A 290 12.63 -13.34 2.09
N LYS A 291 12.86 -12.98 3.35
CA LYS A 291 12.49 -13.76 4.53
C LYS A 291 11.02 -13.63 4.93
N HIS A 292 10.44 -12.43 4.82
CA HIS A 292 9.13 -12.10 5.41
C HIS A 292 8.11 -11.51 4.41
N GLY A 293 8.56 -10.89 3.32
CA GLY A 293 7.69 -10.32 2.30
C GLY A 293 7.21 -11.33 1.26
N THR A 294 8.08 -12.26 0.83
CA THR A 294 7.82 -13.19 -0.29
C THR A 294 6.72 -14.23 -0.05
N CYS A 295 6.30 -14.48 1.19
CA CYS A 295 5.10 -15.26 1.54
C CYS A 295 4.21 -14.44 2.49
N SER A 296 3.57 -13.43 1.94
CA SER A 296 2.73 -12.49 2.68
C SER A 296 1.66 -11.92 1.74
N ASP A 297 0.69 -11.16 2.25
CA ASP A 297 -0.26 -10.40 1.42
C ASP A 297 0.46 -9.45 0.43
N PHE A 298 1.68 -9.02 0.75
CA PHE A 298 2.54 -8.17 -0.09
C PHE A 298 3.41 -8.94 -1.10
N ALA A 299 3.38 -10.28 -1.15
CA ALA A 299 4.35 -11.08 -1.91
C ALA A 299 4.42 -10.71 -3.39
N GLN A 300 3.26 -10.45 -3.99
CA GLN A 300 3.12 -10.03 -5.37
C GLN A 300 3.40 -8.53 -5.60
N HIS A 301 3.79 -7.80 -4.55
CA HIS A 301 3.73 -6.34 -4.51
C HIS A 301 4.83 -5.66 -3.63
N PRO A 302 6.13 -5.94 -3.81
CA PRO A 302 7.21 -5.57 -2.88
C PRO A 302 7.30 -4.12 -2.38
N LEU A 303 6.87 -3.11 -3.16
CA LEU A 303 7.03 -1.70 -2.74
C LEU A 303 6.42 -1.38 -1.37
N SER A 304 5.37 -2.10 -0.94
CA SER A 304 4.55 -1.68 0.23
C SER A 304 4.62 -2.59 1.42
N TYR A 305 5.25 -3.74 1.25
CA TYR A 305 6.01 -4.31 2.34
C TYR A 305 6.93 -3.23 2.97
N PHE A 306 7.54 -2.37 2.15
CA PHE A 306 8.30 -1.21 2.62
C PHE A 306 7.44 0.02 2.92
N GLN A 307 6.61 0.50 1.99
CA GLN A 307 5.75 1.69 2.15
C GLN A 307 4.87 1.62 3.42
N SER A 308 4.21 0.47 3.70
CA SER A 308 3.37 0.30 4.89
C SER A 308 4.18 0.16 6.18
N ALA A 309 5.39 -0.43 6.15
CA ALA A 309 6.28 -0.44 7.31
C ALA A 309 6.78 0.97 7.65
N LEU A 310 7.10 1.80 6.65
CA LEU A 310 7.41 3.21 6.86
C LEU A 310 6.22 3.98 7.42
N GLN A 311 5.03 3.82 6.85
CA GLN A 311 3.79 4.46 7.34
C GLN A 311 3.53 4.12 8.81
N LEU A 312 3.61 2.83 9.17
CA LEU A 312 3.46 2.38 10.55
C LEU A 312 4.49 3.03 11.48
N ARG A 313 5.77 3.09 11.11
CA ARG A 313 6.81 3.72 11.94
C ARG A 313 6.67 5.24 12.05
N THR A 314 6.25 5.93 10.99
CA THR A 314 6.07 7.39 10.98
C THR A 314 4.89 7.83 11.86
N ASN A 315 3.86 6.98 12.00
CA ASN A 315 2.70 7.23 12.87
C ASN A 315 2.98 7.00 14.37
N LEU A 316 4.22 6.70 14.78
CA LEU A 316 4.58 6.31 16.15
C LEU A 316 5.64 7.22 16.78
N ASN A 317 5.56 7.40 18.11
CA ASN A 317 6.56 8.14 18.87
C ASN A 317 7.93 7.44 18.82
N SER A 318 8.99 8.22 18.65
CA SER A 318 10.36 7.73 18.44
C SER A 318 10.95 6.88 19.59
N ALA A 319 10.39 6.98 20.80
CA ALA A 319 10.76 6.20 21.98
C ALA A 319 9.55 5.46 22.61
N MET A 320 8.39 5.43 21.96
CA MET A 320 7.12 4.88 22.48
C MET A 320 6.72 5.37 23.90
N GLY A 321 7.09 6.61 24.24
CA GLY A 321 6.86 7.19 25.58
C GLY A 321 7.83 6.74 26.67
N LEU A 322 8.89 5.99 26.35
CA LEU A 322 9.95 5.60 27.27
C LEU A 322 11.03 6.69 27.39
N THR A 323 11.67 6.78 28.55
CA THR A 323 12.72 7.76 28.86
C THR A 323 14.09 7.10 28.77
N ARG A 324 14.93 7.55 27.83
CA ARG A 324 16.31 7.05 27.65
C ARG A 324 17.16 7.21 28.93
N GLY A 325 18.10 6.29 29.14
CA GLY A 325 18.90 6.19 30.36
C GLY A 325 18.13 5.71 31.60
N SER A 326 16.89 5.25 31.45
CA SER A 326 16.06 4.74 32.56
C SER A 326 16.03 3.22 32.62
N THR A 327 15.75 2.69 33.81
CA THR A 327 15.51 1.27 34.06
C THR A 327 14.02 1.03 34.27
N TYR A 328 13.50 -0.06 33.70
CA TYR A 328 12.09 -0.46 33.77
C TYR A 328 11.99 -1.95 34.10
N THR A 329 10.85 -2.40 34.63
CA THR A 329 10.44 -3.81 34.43
C THR A 329 9.82 -3.99 33.05
N VAL A 330 9.88 -5.19 32.48
CA VAL A 330 9.22 -5.49 31.19
C VAL A 330 7.73 -5.11 31.22
N GLN A 331 7.02 -5.35 32.33
CA GLN A 331 5.62 -4.97 32.47
C GLN A 331 5.42 -3.46 32.41
N GLN A 332 6.29 -2.65 33.04
CA GLN A 332 6.22 -1.19 32.93
C GLN A 332 6.41 -0.70 31.48
N VAL A 333 7.22 -1.40 30.68
CA VAL A 333 7.35 -1.11 29.23
C VAL A 333 6.05 -1.48 28.50
N VAL A 334 5.51 -2.69 28.70
CA VAL A 334 4.22 -3.11 28.13
C VAL A 334 3.12 -2.09 28.45
N ASP A 335 2.97 -1.73 29.73
CA ASP A 335 1.92 -0.80 30.20
C ASP A 335 2.09 0.62 29.66
N THR A 336 3.33 1.07 29.45
CA THR A 336 3.64 2.41 28.90
C THR A 336 3.34 2.47 27.40
N VAL A 337 3.76 1.45 26.65
CA VAL A 337 3.49 1.37 25.21
C VAL A 337 2.00 1.12 24.95
N PHE A 338 1.32 0.28 25.75
CA PHE A 338 -0.12 0.07 25.69
C PHE A 338 -0.89 1.40 25.80
N ARG A 339 -0.52 2.25 26.77
CA ARG A 339 -1.12 3.59 26.95
C ARG A 339 -0.86 4.54 25.77
N PHE A 340 0.16 4.28 24.94
CA PHE A 340 0.48 5.09 23.77
C PHE A 340 -0.19 4.58 22.48
N ILE A 341 -0.22 3.26 22.23
CA ILE A 341 -0.72 2.68 20.97
C ILE A 341 -2.10 2.01 21.07
N GLY A 342 -2.65 1.85 22.27
CA GLY A 342 -3.94 1.21 22.52
C GLY A 342 -3.96 -0.32 22.43
N ALA A 343 -2.79 -0.96 22.37
CA ALA A 343 -2.63 -2.42 22.26
C ALA A 343 -1.34 -2.89 22.93
N SER A 344 -1.32 -4.13 23.42
CA SER A 344 -0.16 -4.71 24.12
C SER A 344 0.92 -5.18 23.13
N PRO A 345 2.16 -4.65 23.20
CA PRO A 345 3.27 -5.13 22.38
C PRO A 345 3.87 -6.44 22.91
N GLN A 346 4.73 -7.07 22.11
CA GLN A 346 5.71 -8.05 22.60
C GLN A 346 7.07 -7.38 22.79
N ILE A 347 7.74 -7.67 23.91
CA ILE A 347 9.04 -7.09 24.30
C ILE A 347 10.15 -8.11 24.08
N SER A 348 11.14 -7.78 23.25
CA SER A 348 12.36 -8.56 23.02
C SER A 348 13.53 -7.97 23.81
N CYS A 349 14.22 -8.80 24.58
CA CYS A 349 15.37 -8.35 25.37
C CYS A 349 16.68 -8.96 24.88
N SER A 350 17.75 -8.18 24.94
CA SER A 350 19.12 -8.60 24.65
C SER A 350 20.01 -8.45 25.88
N LYS A 351 21.24 -8.98 25.85
CA LYS A 351 22.23 -8.77 26.92
C LYS A 351 23.42 -7.96 26.43
N HIS A 352 23.80 -6.95 27.19
CA HIS A 352 24.96 -6.12 26.90
C HIS A 352 26.27 -6.95 26.91
N LYS A 353 27.08 -6.87 25.84
CA LYS A 353 28.27 -7.73 25.59
C LYS A 353 29.24 -7.88 26.77
N ARG A 354 29.49 -6.78 27.51
CA ARG A 354 30.46 -6.76 28.63
C ARG A 354 29.82 -6.99 30.00
N THR A 355 28.84 -6.18 30.37
CA THR A 355 28.19 -6.19 31.70
C THR A 355 27.16 -7.30 31.91
N ASN A 356 26.71 -7.99 30.85
CA ASN A 356 25.61 -8.98 30.87
C ASN A 356 24.25 -8.47 31.37
N VAL A 357 24.11 -7.16 31.58
CA VAL A 357 22.84 -6.50 31.93
C VAL A 357 21.82 -6.69 30.80
N LEU A 358 20.55 -6.86 31.18
CA LEU A 358 19.43 -7.08 30.28
C LEU A 358 18.94 -5.73 29.74
N LEU A 359 18.83 -5.60 28.42
CA LEU A 359 18.46 -4.37 27.73
C LEU A 359 17.16 -4.58 26.95
N LEU A 360 16.36 -3.50 26.80
CA LEU A 360 15.28 -3.46 25.82
C LEU A 360 15.88 -3.49 24.41
N GLY A 361 15.76 -4.63 23.71
CA GLY A 361 16.41 -4.86 22.41
C GLY A 361 15.51 -4.54 21.22
N GLU A 362 14.32 -5.14 21.19
CA GLU A 362 13.32 -4.94 20.14
C GLU A 362 11.91 -4.87 20.75
N LEU A 363 10.98 -4.29 20.00
CA LEU A 363 9.58 -4.14 20.33
C LEU A 363 8.75 -4.53 19.12
N PHE A 364 7.82 -5.47 19.29
CA PHE A 364 6.89 -5.87 18.24
C PHE A 364 5.50 -5.30 18.50
N ILE A 365 4.94 -4.62 17.51
CA ILE A 365 3.54 -4.19 17.50
C ILE A 365 2.76 -5.12 16.59
N CYS A 366 1.78 -5.83 17.15
CA CYS A 366 0.93 -6.73 16.39
C CYS A 366 -0.20 -5.95 15.69
N ASN A 367 -0.48 -6.31 14.44
CA ASN A 367 -1.51 -5.71 13.59
C ASN A 367 -2.21 -6.85 12.84
N GLY A 368 -3.53 -6.80 12.71
CA GLY A 368 -4.25 -7.71 11.81
C GLY A 368 -3.80 -7.55 10.35
N ARG A 369 -4.22 -8.46 9.46
CA ARG A 369 -3.88 -8.37 8.03
C ARG A 369 -4.26 -7.00 7.44
N PRO A 370 -3.47 -6.47 6.50
CA PRO A 370 -3.78 -5.21 5.86
C PRO A 370 -5.09 -5.31 5.07
N ARG A 371 -5.77 -4.18 4.87
CA ARG A 371 -6.87 -4.08 3.90
C ARG A 371 -6.34 -4.31 2.47
N PRO A 372 -7.21 -4.53 1.45
CA PRO A 372 -6.77 -4.59 0.05
C PRO A 372 -5.91 -3.39 -0.39
N SER A 373 -6.12 -2.21 0.22
CA SER A 373 -5.31 -1.00 0.08
C SER A 373 -3.87 -1.10 0.63
N TYR A 374 -3.48 -2.23 1.22
CA TYR A 374 -2.22 -2.44 1.95
C TYR A 374 -2.01 -1.56 3.19
N ILE A 375 -3.06 -0.84 3.59
CA ILE A 375 -3.13 -0.06 4.82
C ILE A 375 -3.52 -0.97 5.98
N PHE A 376 -2.74 -0.93 7.06
CA PHE A 376 -3.03 -1.62 8.31
C PHE A 376 -4.14 -0.93 9.10
N GLY A 377 -4.88 -1.73 9.88
CA GLY A 377 -5.88 -1.22 10.82
C GLY A 377 -5.26 -0.58 12.07
N ARG A 378 -6.05 -0.49 13.14
CA ARG A 378 -5.48 -0.23 14.47
C ARG A 378 -4.65 -1.44 14.92
N PRO A 379 -3.59 -1.25 15.73
CA PRO A 379 -2.89 -2.35 16.37
C PRO A 379 -3.82 -3.28 17.17
N GLN A 380 -3.41 -4.54 17.29
CA GLN A 380 -4.06 -5.56 18.12
C GLN A 380 -3.08 -6.06 19.18
N ASN A 381 -3.59 -6.63 20.27
CA ASN A 381 -2.73 -7.19 21.31
C ASN A 381 -1.90 -8.35 20.75
N CYS A 382 -0.59 -8.36 21.05
CA CYS A 382 0.24 -9.53 20.82
C CYS A 382 -0.12 -10.65 21.82
N SER A 383 -0.29 -11.88 21.34
CA SER A 383 -0.61 -13.05 22.16
C SER A 383 0.46 -13.38 23.20
N ASN A 384 1.72 -13.09 22.87
CA ASN A 384 2.88 -13.25 23.74
C ASN A 384 3.45 -11.87 24.08
N LEU A 385 3.68 -11.58 25.37
CA LEU A 385 4.24 -10.29 25.80
C LEU A 385 5.78 -10.26 25.85
N PHE A 386 6.43 -11.42 25.86
CA PHE A 386 7.88 -11.55 26.11
C PHE A 386 8.58 -12.32 24.98
N TYR A 387 9.86 -12.01 24.72
CA TYR A 387 10.70 -12.67 23.72
C TYR A 387 12.22 -12.50 24.01
N GLY A 388 13.03 -13.28 23.30
CA GLY A 388 14.49 -13.15 23.30
C GLY A 388 15.12 -13.61 24.60
N ARG A 389 15.57 -12.66 25.45
CA ARG A 389 16.16 -12.93 26.76
C ARG A 389 15.26 -12.58 27.96
N CYS A 390 14.07 -12.01 27.73
CA CYS A 390 13.07 -11.79 28.78
C CYS A 390 12.09 -12.96 28.84
N ASN A 391 11.72 -13.34 30.07
CA ASN A 391 10.90 -14.49 30.41
C ASN A 391 9.72 -14.10 31.32
N SER A 392 9.79 -12.93 31.98
CA SER A 392 8.77 -12.44 32.91
C SER A 392 8.53 -10.93 32.75
N GLY A 393 7.30 -10.49 33.04
CA GLY A 393 6.97 -9.07 33.21
C GLY A 393 7.74 -8.41 34.37
N SER A 394 8.27 -9.21 35.31
CA SER A 394 9.11 -8.76 36.42
C SER A 394 10.59 -8.58 36.06
N ASP A 395 11.03 -8.94 34.85
CA ASP A 395 12.44 -8.82 34.46
C ASP A 395 12.84 -7.34 34.37
N THR A 396 13.90 -6.96 35.07
CA THR A 396 14.43 -5.58 35.07
C THR A 396 15.34 -5.37 33.86
N ILE A 397 15.07 -4.32 33.07
CA ILE A 397 15.80 -3.97 31.84
C ILE A 397 16.18 -2.49 31.79
N GLU A 398 17.33 -2.20 31.19
CA GLU A 398 17.75 -0.83 30.87
C GLU A 398 17.27 -0.42 29.46
N PHE A 399 16.95 0.86 29.31
CA PHE A 399 16.66 1.52 28.03
C PHE A 399 17.69 2.64 27.78
N PRO A 400 18.88 2.31 27.26
CA PRO A 400 20.00 3.26 27.10
C PRO A 400 19.76 4.32 26.02
#